data_AF-A0A840V803-F1
#
_entry.id   AF-A0A840V803-F1
#
_cell.length_a   1.000
_cell.length_b   1.000
_cell.length_c   1.000
_cell.angle_alpha   90.00
_cell.angle_beta   90.00
_cell.angle_gamma   90.00
#
_symmetry.space_group_name_H-M   'P 1'
#
loop_
_entity.id
_entity.type
_entity.pdbx_description
1 polymer ?
#
loop_
_entity_poly.entity_id
_entity_poly.type
_entity_poly.pdbx_seq_one_letter_code
_entity_poly.pdbx_strand_id
1 'polypeptide(L)'
;MTTHAPHYQGYLDERSTHHVKGWLRDLNDASSRLVYEVVLPGEAGERVLASGTADAYSDVLVQVGVGDGGYAFTAFFPAPLSMDERDGVFVRPAGSQHRLELAPALRTDPPGVGGPFQGYVDERSVRHVTGWVRDLSDAARRVSIEVVLPDEAGGEAVLAHVSANQPNDVLRQIGVGDGEYGFFVLFGTQLSEAERDRVFVRVRGAAHVLEFSPQLSARFEPIHHVAMDIVNNCNLRCPFCVYDYTDTKKTYAMSEETFRSVLRLIPFVTDGNFWLSCLHEATLHPRLTEFIAMVPREYRHKLFFTTNLAKRQPRAYFEALAQSGMSHINVSLESLDPPVYEKMRKGARFPIFMENWAQLLDVFSTTPQAPGIRYNVMAYRSNFREIPELIRILREQKRAWQVEIRNTFDGPQIASAFRDEEFLSSAEWAELAEALRGYHPDEVILLLPPGGKGYDPEDRAAALALAPRQAAEAPDDADLLPASTEVPAGESQQEWEIAEGPVPRPFNLRVAWDGTLNVYSERVRNPGEPPRHENYFVVNINELEDPVAALLALS
;
A
#
# COMPACT_ATOMS: atom_id res chain seq x y z
N MET A 1 -45.84 -24.35 12.56
CA MET A 1 -44.61 -23.84 11.94
C MET A 1 -45.01 -22.70 11.03
N THR A 2 -44.91 -21.46 11.51
CA THR A 2 -45.16 -20.27 10.71
C THR A 2 -43.97 -20.11 9.76
N THR A 3 -44.16 -20.48 8.50
CA THR A 3 -43.24 -20.14 7.41
C THR A 3 -43.26 -18.63 7.25
N HIS A 4 -42.24 -17.94 7.77
CA HIS A 4 -42.02 -16.53 7.47
C HIS A 4 -41.85 -16.39 5.94
N ALA A 5 -42.53 -15.42 5.34
CA ALA A 5 -42.31 -15.11 3.93
C ALA A 5 -40.81 -14.82 3.72
N PRO A 6 -40.18 -15.32 2.64
CA PRO A 6 -38.77 -15.10 2.41
C PRO A 6 -38.48 -13.60 2.32
N HIS A 7 -37.49 -13.15 3.09
CA HIS A 7 -37.13 -11.75 3.20
C HIS A 7 -35.73 -11.58 2.64
N TYR A 8 -35.65 -11.18 1.37
CA TYR A 8 -34.40 -11.07 0.65
C TYR A 8 -33.79 -9.68 0.80
N GLN A 9 -32.46 -9.63 0.79
CA GLN A 9 -31.69 -8.40 0.66
C GLN A 9 -30.59 -8.61 -0.37
N GLY A 10 -30.40 -7.64 -1.26
CA GLY A 10 -29.33 -7.70 -2.25
C GLY A 10 -29.36 -6.49 -3.16
N TYR A 11 -28.18 -6.14 -3.67
CA TYR A 11 -28.04 -5.15 -4.73
C TYR A 11 -27.42 -5.76 -5.97
N LEU A 12 -27.85 -5.22 -7.10
CA LEU A 12 -27.12 -5.33 -8.35
C LEU A 12 -26.14 -4.16 -8.42
N ASP A 13 -24.86 -4.48 -8.27
CA ASP A 13 -23.77 -3.51 -8.16
C ASP A 13 -23.22 -3.11 -9.54
N GLU A 14 -23.28 -4.03 -10.51
CA GLU A 14 -22.76 -3.83 -11.85
C GLU A 14 -23.68 -4.43 -12.93
N ARG A 15 -23.92 -3.66 -13.99
CA ARG A 15 -24.59 -4.12 -15.22
C ARG A 15 -23.71 -3.84 -16.42
N SER A 16 -23.25 -4.91 -17.04
CA SER A 16 -22.39 -4.90 -18.21
C SER A 16 -23.11 -5.62 -19.36
N THR A 17 -22.71 -5.37 -20.61
CA THR A 17 -23.26 -6.12 -21.74
C THR A 17 -22.85 -7.60 -21.72
N HIS A 18 -21.86 -7.99 -20.92
CA HIS A 18 -21.38 -9.39 -20.86
C HIS A 18 -21.52 -10.03 -19.48
N HIS A 19 -21.85 -9.27 -18.44
CA HIS A 19 -22.09 -9.83 -17.12
C HIS A 19 -22.97 -8.94 -16.24
N VAL A 20 -23.41 -9.52 -15.14
CA VAL A 20 -23.94 -8.78 -13.99
C VAL A 20 -23.22 -9.21 -12.73
N LYS A 21 -23.03 -8.28 -11.80
CA LYS A 21 -22.45 -8.57 -10.50
C LYS A 21 -23.25 -7.89 -9.41
N GLY A 22 -23.40 -8.59 -8.31
CA GLY A 22 -24.14 -8.10 -7.17
C GLY A 22 -24.00 -9.07 -6.01
N TRP A 23 -24.92 -8.96 -5.07
CA TRP A 23 -25.01 -9.87 -3.95
C TRP A 23 -26.46 -10.10 -3.54
N LEU A 24 -26.72 -11.24 -2.92
CA LEU A 24 -28.07 -11.67 -2.56
C LEU A 24 -28.03 -12.57 -1.33
N ARG A 25 -28.80 -12.24 -0.29
CA ARG A 25 -28.95 -13.05 0.92
C ARG A 25 -30.39 -13.18 1.38
N ASP A 26 -30.65 -14.24 2.14
CA ASP A 26 -31.88 -14.42 2.91
C ASP A 26 -31.69 -13.84 4.32
N LEU A 27 -32.54 -12.89 4.71
CA LEU A 27 -32.50 -12.31 6.06
C LEU A 27 -33.11 -13.24 7.11
N ASN A 28 -33.85 -14.26 6.71
CA ASN A 28 -34.38 -15.28 7.63
C ASN A 28 -33.35 -16.39 7.93
N ASP A 29 -32.35 -16.57 7.06
CA ASP A 29 -31.28 -17.56 7.20
C ASP A 29 -29.97 -17.03 6.62
N ALA A 30 -29.13 -16.48 7.50
CA ALA A 30 -27.83 -15.94 7.12
C ALA A 30 -26.83 -17.00 6.60
N SER A 31 -27.08 -18.29 6.84
CA SER A 31 -26.25 -19.39 6.31
C SER A 31 -26.68 -19.82 4.90
N SER A 32 -27.87 -19.41 4.46
CA SER A 32 -28.42 -19.76 3.15
C SER A 32 -27.61 -19.13 2.01
N ARG A 33 -27.38 -19.91 0.96
CA ARG A 33 -26.77 -19.47 -0.30
C ARG A 33 -27.82 -19.57 -1.39
N LEU A 34 -28.31 -18.42 -1.82
CA LEU A 34 -29.47 -18.33 -2.70
C LEU A 34 -29.07 -18.60 -4.15
N VAL A 35 -29.86 -19.42 -4.83
CA VAL A 35 -29.78 -19.51 -6.29
C VAL A 35 -30.42 -18.25 -6.85
N TYR A 36 -29.72 -17.57 -7.75
CA TYR A 36 -30.21 -16.39 -8.46
C TYR A 36 -30.48 -16.71 -9.93
N GLU A 37 -31.37 -15.92 -10.53
CA GLU A 37 -31.64 -15.87 -11.97
C GLU A 37 -31.40 -14.45 -12.46
N VAL A 38 -30.64 -14.33 -13.55
CA VAL A 38 -30.51 -13.08 -14.30
C VAL A 38 -31.55 -13.09 -15.41
N VAL A 39 -32.44 -12.11 -15.43
CA VAL A 39 -33.64 -12.12 -16.25
C VAL A 39 -33.65 -10.91 -17.17
N LEU A 40 -33.87 -11.17 -18.45
CA LEU A 40 -34.14 -10.17 -19.47
C LEU A 40 -35.65 -10.10 -19.74
N PRO A 41 -36.32 -8.96 -19.50
CA PRO A 41 -37.71 -8.79 -19.90
C PRO A 41 -37.82 -8.63 -21.43
N GLY A 42 -38.86 -9.20 -22.04
CA GLY A 42 -39.16 -9.04 -23.46
C GLY A 42 -40.65 -9.12 -23.75
N GLU A 43 -41.06 -8.71 -24.96
CA GLU A 43 -42.48 -8.69 -25.37
C GLU A 43 -43.16 -10.07 -25.33
N ALA A 44 -42.38 -11.15 -25.50
CA ALA A 44 -42.85 -12.54 -25.45
C ALA A 44 -42.75 -13.20 -24.05
N GLY A 45 -42.32 -12.44 -23.02
CA GLY A 45 -42.12 -12.93 -21.65
C GLY A 45 -40.69 -12.76 -21.14
N GLU A 46 -40.46 -13.15 -19.88
CA GLU A 46 -39.16 -13.11 -19.23
C GLU A 46 -38.24 -14.25 -19.70
N ARG A 47 -37.00 -13.93 -20.07
CA ARG A 47 -35.96 -14.90 -20.45
C ARG A 47 -34.87 -14.94 -19.40
N VAL A 48 -34.60 -16.11 -18.81
CA VAL A 48 -33.45 -16.32 -17.92
C VAL A 48 -32.17 -16.41 -18.77
N LEU A 49 -31.24 -15.49 -18.56
CA LEU A 49 -29.97 -15.40 -19.27
C LEU A 49 -28.86 -16.23 -18.62
N ALA A 50 -28.86 -16.28 -17.29
CA ALA A 50 -27.89 -17.00 -16.47
C ALA A 50 -28.53 -17.33 -15.11
N SER A 51 -28.03 -18.38 -14.46
CA SER A 51 -28.35 -18.69 -13.08
C SER A 51 -27.10 -19.21 -12.36
N GLY A 52 -27.07 -19.06 -11.05
CA GLY A 52 -25.95 -19.50 -10.22
C GLY A 52 -26.29 -19.41 -8.75
N THR A 53 -25.33 -19.74 -7.89
CA THR A 53 -25.45 -19.59 -6.45
C THR A 53 -24.74 -18.31 -6.01
N ALA A 54 -25.37 -17.52 -5.15
CA ALA A 54 -24.75 -16.37 -4.50
C ALA A 54 -23.97 -16.85 -3.27
N ASP A 55 -22.76 -17.37 -3.50
CA ASP A 55 -21.88 -17.94 -2.47
C ASP A 55 -20.44 -17.40 -2.51
N ALA A 56 -20.13 -16.48 -3.42
CA ALA A 56 -18.81 -15.88 -3.51
C ALA A 56 -18.54 -14.95 -2.33
N TYR A 57 -17.31 -14.98 -1.83
CA TYR A 57 -16.86 -14.13 -0.73
C TYR A 57 -16.54 -12.71 -1.23
N SER A 58 -17.00 -11.70 -0.50
CA SER A 58 -16.65 -10.30 -0.70
C SER A 58 -16.31 -9.63 0.62
N ASP A 59 -15.07 -9.15 0.70
CA ASP A 59 -14.55 -8.31 1.78
C ASP A 59 -15.34 -7.00 1.93
N VAL A 60 -15.76 -6.38 0.81
CA VAL A 60 -16.64 -5.20 0.80
C VAL A 60 -17.95 -5.49 1.51
N LEU A 61 -18.58 -6.65 1.25
CA LEU A 61 -19.82 -7.04 1.94
C LEU A 61 -19.62 -7.21 3.43
N VAL A 62 -18.49 -7.79 3.86
CA VAL A 62 -18.13 -7.86 5.28
C VAL A 62 -17.97 -6.44 5.85
N GLN A 63 -17.26 -5.55 5.16
CA GLN A 63 -17.02 -4.16 5.58
C GLN A 63 -18.32 -3.34 5.68
N VAL A 64 -19.33 -3.62 4.84
CA VAL A 64 -20.64 -2.96 4.93
C VAL A 64 -21.64 -3.67 5.83
N GLY A 65 -21.21 -4.71 6.58
CA GLY A 65 -22.03 -5.41 7.58
C GLY A 65 -23.00 -6.44 6.99
N VAL A 66 -22.72 -6.95 5.80
CA VAL A 66 -23.52 -7.97 5.13
C VAL A 66 -22.98 -9.36 5.46
N GLY A 67 -23.33 -9.84 6.67
CA GLY A 67 -23.09 -11.21 7.15
C GLY A 67 -21.64 -11.68 7.02
N ASP A 68 -21.42 -12.92 6.56
CA ASP A 68 -20.08 -13.50 6.37
C ASP A 68 -19.41 -13.12 5.04
N GLY A 69 -20.01 -12.21 4.27
CA GLY A 69 -19.54 -11.79 2.95
C GLY A 69 -19.72 -12.82 1.83
N GLY A 70 -20.16 -14.03 2.14
CA GLY A 70 -20.35 -15.13 1.18
C GLY A 70 -21.66 -15.05 0.40
N TYR A 71 -22.09 -13.85 -0.01
CA TYR A 71 -23.36 -13.61 -0.68
C TYR A 71 -23.20 -13.00 -2.07
N ALA A 72 -21.97 -12.82 -2.53
CA ALA A 72 -21.71 -12.20 -3.82
C ALA A 72 -21.99 -13.18 -4.95
N PHE A 73 -22.32 -12.64 -6.12
CA PHE A 73 -22.39 -13.39 -7.36
C PHE A 73 -21.82 -12.59 -8.51
N THR A 74 -21.37 -13.29 -9.54
CA THR A 74 -21.10 -12.74 -10.85
C THR A 74 -21.61 -13.70 -11.89
N ALA A 75 -22.42 -13.20 -12.81
CA ALA A 75 -23.09 -14.01 -13.82
C ALA A 75 -22.70 -13.49 -15.20
N PHE A 76 -22.03 -14.34 -15.98
CA PHE A 76 -21.60 -14.02 -17.33
C PHE A 76 -22.65 -14.45 -18.35
N PHE A 77 -22.81 -13.65 -19.40
CA PHE A 77 -23.73 -13.95 -20.50
C PHE A 77 -23.01 -14.75 -21.58
N PRO A 78 -23.60 -15.85 -22.08
CA PRO A 78 -23.03 -16.61 -23.19
C PRO A 78 -22.88 -15.81 -24.49
N ALA A 79 -23.72 -14.78 -24.67
CA ALA A 79 -23.65 -13.82 -25.76
C ALA A 79 -23.87 -12.41 -25.19
N PRO A 80 -23.17 -11.39 -25.73
CA PRO A 80 -23.31 -10.03 -25.25
C PRO A 80 -24.70 -9.48 -25.50
N LEU A 81 -25.22 -8.75 -24.52
CA LEU A 81 -26.45 -7.98 -24.60
C LEU A 81 -26.23 -6.70 -25.42
N SER A 82 -27.28 -6.25 -26.10
CA SER A 82 -27.38 -4.86 -26.53
C SER A 82 -27.43 -3.91 -25.31
N MET A 83 -27.19 -2.61 -25.54
CA MET A 83 -27.24 -1.61 -24.47
C MET A 83 -28.63 -1.53 -23.82
N ASP A 84 -29.70 -1.62 -24.64
CA ASP A 84 -31.07 -1.63 -24.15
C ASP A 84 -31.37 -2.88 -23.32
N GLU A 85 -30.85 -4.04 -23.74
CA GLU A 85 -30.98 -5.29 -22.98
C GLU A 85 -30.19 -5.25 -21.66
N ARG A 86 -28.98 -4.67 -21.64
CA ARG A 86 -28.22 -4.42 -20.41
C ARG A 86 -29.01 -3.54 -19.45
N ASP A 87 -29.63 -2.47 -19.96
CA ASP A 87 -30.38 -1.53 -19.12
C ASP A 87 -31.72 -2.10 -18.64
N GLY A 88 -32.25 -3.11 -19.34
CA GLY A 88 -33.43 -3.86 -18.95
C GLY A 88 -33.17 -5.08 -18.04
N VAL A 89 -31.93 -5.58 -17.96
CA VAL A 89 -31.64 -6.80 -17.19
C VAL A 89 -31.77 -6.56 -15.68
N PHE A 90 -32.35 -7.53 -14.99
CA PHE A 90 -32.46 -7.55 -13.53
C PHE A 90 -32.09 -8.94 -12.98
N VAL A 91 -31.85 -9.02 -11.67
CA VAL A 91 -31.56 -10.27 -10.97
C VAL A 91 -32.65 -10.55 -9.95
N ARG A 92 -32.95 -11.82 -9.69
CA ARG A 92 -33.88 -12.26 -8.64
C ARG A 92 -33.42 -13.58 -8.01
N PRO A 93 -33.85 -13.93 -6.78
CA PRO A 93 -33.80 -15.31 -6.30
C PRO A 93 -34.62 -16.24 -7.21
N ALA A 94 -34.09 -17.42 -7.50
CA ALA A 94 -34.76 -18.40 -8.36
C ALA A 94 -36.16 -18.76 -7.82
N GLY A 95 -37.16 -18.70 -8.70
CA GLY A 95 -38.56 -18.96 -8.33
C GLY A 95 -39.26 -17.84 -7.52
N SER A 96 -38.57 -16.73 -7.24
CA SER A 96 -39.14 -15.56 -6.57
C SER A 96 -39.58 -14.48 -7.57
N GLN A 97 -40.46 -13.56 -7.14
CA GLN A 97 -40.77 -12.33 -7.88
C GLN A 97 -39.96 -11.13 -7.39
N HIS A 98 -39.15 -11.30 -6.34
CA HIS A 98 -38.34 -10.25 -5.74
C HIS A 98 -37.16 -9.88 -6.66
N ARG A 99 -37.18 -8.66 -7.22
CA ARG A 99 -36.09 -8.12 -8.03
C ARG A 99 -35.10 -7.43 -7.11
N LEU A 100 -33.81 -7.71 -7.29
CA LEU A 100 -32.75 -7.00 -6.57
C LEU A 100 -32.81 -5.51 -6.90
N GLU A 101 -32.53 -4.69 -5.89
CA GLU A 101 -32.40 -3.25 -6.05
C GLU A 101 -31.12 -2.92 -6.81
N LEU A 102 -31.09 -1.79 -7.52
CA LEU A 102 -29.86 -1.29 -8.14
C LEU A 102 -29.05 -0.55 -7.08
N ALA A 103 -27.74 -0.79 -7.01
CA ALA A 103 -26.89 -0.05 -6.09
C ALA A 103 -26.93 1.47 -6.40
N PRO A 104 -26.87 2.37 -5.39
CA PRO A 104 -26.81 3.82 -5.62
C PRO A 104 -25.64 4.28 -6.49
N ALA A 105 -24.56 3.50 -6.52
CA ALA A 105 -23.38 3.69 -7.38
C ALA A 105 -23.26 2.58 -8.44
N LEU A 106 -24.40 2.09 -8.96
CA LEU A 106 -24.45 1.06 -9.99
C LEU A 106 -23.48 1.40 -11.12
N ARG A 107 -22.50 0.52 -11.34
CA ARG A 107 -21.57 0.65 -12.45
C ARG A 107 -22.20 0.04 -13.70
N THR A 108 -22.35 0.85 -14.73
CA THR A 108 -22.77 0.39 -16.05
C THR A 108 -21.57 0.40 -16.99
N ASP A 109 -20.48 -0.22 -16.58
CA ASP A 109 -19.27 -0.27 -17.40
C ASP A 109 -19.53 -1.20 -18.59
N PRO A 110 -19.20 -0.80 -19.83
CA PRO A 110 -19.07 -1.77 -20.89
C PRO A 110 -17.97 -2.75 -20.45
N PRO A 111 -18.15 -4.07 -20.60
CA PRO A 111 -16.99 -4.94 -20.61
C PRO A 111 -16.18 -4.52 -21.83
N GLY A 112 -14.87 -4.30 -21.64
CA GLY A 112 -13.98 -4.04 -22.76
C GLY A 112 -14.25 -5.07 -23.85
N VAL A 113 -14.54 -4.60 -25.06
CA VAL A 113 -14.67 -5.44 -26.25
C VAL A 113 -13.50 -6.43 -26.25
N GLY A 114 -13.73 -7.74 -26.14
CA GLY A 114 -12.67 -8.73 -26.37
C GLY A 114 -12.16 -9.59 -25.19
N GLY A 115 -12.78 -9.65 -24.01
CA GLY A 115 -12.49 -10.73 -23.04
C GLY A 115 -12.72 -10.41 -21.54
N PRO A 116 -12.53 -11.39 -20.63
CA PRO A 116 -12.74 -11.25 -19.18
C PRO A 116 -11.57 -10.56 -18.48
N PHE A 117 -11.05 -9.48 -19.06
CA PHE A 117 -9.88 -8.79 -18.54
C PHE A 117 -10.28 -7.55 -17.74
N GLN A 118 -9.51 -7.27 -16.69
CA GLN A 118 -9.60 -6.04 -15.91
C GLN A 118 -8.21 -5.45 -15.78
N GLY A 119 -8.07 -4.16 -16.10
CA GLY A 119 -6.80 -3.46 -16.00
C GLY A 119 -6.89 -2.01 -16.43
N TYR A 120 -5.89 -1.23 -16.00
CA TYR A 120 -5.76 0.17 -16.37
C TYR A 120 -4.33 0.50 -16.78
N VAL A 121 -4.20 1.50 -17.62
CA VAL A 121 -2.95 2.23 -17.86
C VAL A 121 -2.91 3.39 -16.87
N ASP A 122 -1.92 3.37 -15.98
CA ASP A 122 -1.77 4.35 -14.90
C ASP A 122 -0.91 5.55 -15.33
N GLU A 123 0.09 5.31 -16.17
CA GLU A 123 0.93 6.38 -16.73
C GLU A 123 1.21 6.14 -18.20
N ARG A 124 1.19 7.22 -18.97
CA ARG A 124 1.51 7.25 -20.40
C ARG A 124 2.30 8.51 -20.69
N SER A 125 3.63 8.42 -20.63
CA SER A 125 4.54 9.52 -20.93
C SER A 125 5.11 9.41 -22.34
N VAL A 126 5.93 10.38 -22.74
CA VAL A 126 6.70 10.31 -23.99
C VAL A 126 7.82 9.26 -23.97
N ARG A 127 8.11 8.66 -22.80
CA ARG A 127 9.20 7.68 -22.62
C ARG A 127 8.73 6.32 -22.15
N HIS A 128 7.53 6.19 -21.57
CA HIS A 128 7.05 4.92 -21.06
C HIS A 128 5.53 4.82 -21.03
N VAL A 129 5.06 3.58 -20.87
CA VAL A 129 3.70 3.27 -20.41
C VAL A 129 3.77 2.24 -19.29
N THR A 130 2.94 2.40 -18.27
CA THR A 130 2.85 1.46 -17.14
C THR A 130 1.41 1.30 -16.71
N GLY A 131 1.10 0.16 -16.11
CA GLY A 131 -0.23 -0.14 -15.63
C GLY A 131 -0.31 -1.56 -15.11
N TRP A 132 -1.52 -2.10 -15.08
CA TRP A 132 -1.77 -3.48 -14.68
C TRP A 132 -2.92 -4.10 -15.45
N VAL A 133 -2.92 -5.43 -15.57
CA VAL A 133 -4.04 -6.19 -16.13
C VAL A 133 -4.05 -7.62 -15.60
N ARG A 134 -5.25 -8.12 -15.28
CA ARG A 134 -5.49 -9.50 -14.85
C ARG A 134 -6.61 -10.16 -15.67
N ASP A 135 -6.58 -11.48 -15.71
CA ASP A 135 -7.66 -12.31 -16.23
C ASP A 135 -8.61 -12.67 -15.08
N LEU A 136 -9.88 -12.26 -15.18
CA LEU A 136 -10.88 -12.55 -14.15
C LEU A 136 -11.35 -14.00 -14.17
N SER A 137 -11.11 -14.73 -15.27
CA SER A 137 -11.46 -16.15 -15.38
C SER A 137 -10.40 -17.07 -14.78
N ASP A 138 -9.16 -16.58 -14.65
CA ASP A 138 -8.04 -17.32 -14.10
C ASP A 138 -7.05 -16.36 -13.41
N ALA A 139 -7.17 -16.24 -12.08
CA ALA A 139 -6.35 -15.33 -11.29
C ALA A 139 -4.84 -15.65 -11.30
N ALA A 140 -4.45 -16.87 -11.68
CA ALA A 140 -3.05 -17.28 -11.80
C ALA A 140 -2.45 -16.93 -13.17
N ARG A 141 -3.28 -16.66 -14.17
CA ARG A 141 -2.82 -16.37 -15.53
C ARG A 141 -2.22 -14.97 -15.63
N ARG A 142 -0.94 -14.89 -16.01
CA ARG A 142 -0.27 -13.63 -16.37
C ARG A 142 -0.64 -13.23 -17.80
N VAL A 143 -1.19 -12.03 -17.95
CA VAL A 143 -1.75 -11.55 -19.23
C VAL A 143 -0.64 -10.94 -20.08
N SER A 144 -0.49 -11.37 -21.33
CA SER A 144 0.40 -10.70 -22.27
C SER A 144 -0.30 -9.52 -22.94
N ILE A 145 0.38 -8.38 -23.01
CA ILE A 145 -0.12 -7.15 -23.63
C ILE A 145 0.75 -6.73 -24.81
N GLU A 146 0.18 -5.88 -25.65
CA GLU A 146 0.86 -5.14 -26.71
C GLU A 146 0.66 -3.64 -26.48
N VAL A 147 1.74 -2.88 -26.55
CA VAL A 147 1.68 -1.41 -26.59
C VAL A 147 1.71 -0.99 -28.05
N VAL A 148 0.67 -0.29 -28.50
CA VAL A 148 0.44 -0.02 -29.92
C VAL A 148 0.41 1.47 -30.17
N LEU A 149 1.14 1.91 -31.20
CA LEU A 149 1.08 3.25 -31.76
C LEU A 149 0.42 3.16 -33.14
N PRO A 150 -0.81 3.66 -33.31
CA PRO A 150 -1.43 3.75 -34.62
C PRO A 150 -0.76 4.85 -35.45
N ASP A 151 -0.52 4.58 -36.73
CA ASP A 151 -0.08 5.58 -37.70
C ASP A 151 -1.25 6.46 -38.18
N GLU A 152 -0.95 7.53 -38.92
CA GLU A 152 -1.97 8.46 -39.43
C GLU A 152 -2.80 7.89 -40.59
N ALA A 153 -2.35 6.81 -41.22
CA ALA A 153 -3.00 6.13 -42.34
C ALA A 153 -3.86 4.94 -41.91
N GLY A 154 -3.95 4.66 -40.59
CA GLY A 154 -4.74 3.57 -40.01
C GLY A 154 -3.99 2.24 -39.86
N GLY A 155 -2.67 2.22 -40.07
CA GLY A 155 -1.81 1.10 -39.69
C GLY A 155 -1.46 1.14 -38.19
N GLU A 156 -0.97 0.02 -37.67
CA GLU A 156 -0.58 -0.12 -36.27
C GLU A 156 0.87 -0.59 -36.16
N ALA A 157 1.68 0.14 -35.40
CA ALA A 157 3.01 -0.27 -34.99
C ALA A 157 2.98 -0.79 -33.55
N VAL A 158 3.42 -2.03 -33.33
CA VAL A 158 3.59 -2.55 -31.97
C VAL A 158 4.94 -2.10 -31.43
N LEU A 159 4.91 -1.26 -30.40
CA LEU A 159 6.09 -0.72 -29.74
C LEU A 159 6.75 -1.74 -28.80
N ALA A 160 5.95 -2.58 -28.14
CA ALA A 160 6.44 -3.60 -27.22
C ALA A 160 5.43 -4.73 -27.01
N HIS A 161 5.96 -5.90 -26.65
CA HIS A 161 5.21 -7.03 -26.11
C HIS A 161 5.75 -7.33 -24.71
N VAL A 162 4.88 -7.35 -23.70
CA VAL A 162 5.27 -7.65 -22.32
C VAL A 162 4.18 -8.47 -21.62
N SER A 163 4.59 -9.30 -20.67
CA SER A 163 3.65 -9.97 -19.77
C SER A 163 3.43 -9.11 -18.54
N ALA A 164 2.17 -8.92 -18.16
CA ALA A 164 1.77 -8.32 -16.90
C ALA A 164 2.01 -9.34 -15.78
N ASN A 165 3.20 -9.30 -15.19
CA ASN A 165 3.69 -10.23 -14.17
C ASN A 165 4.60 -9.57 -13.12
N GLN A 166 4.66 -8.23 -13.10
CA GLN A 166 5.44 -7.50 -12.11
C GLN A 166 4.63 -7.34 -10.81
N PRO A 167 5.28 -7.43 -9.64
CA PRO A 167 4.62 -7.13 -8.38
C PRO A 167 4.18 -5.66 -8.36
N ASN A 168 2.98 -5.42 -7.84
CA ASN A 168 2.41 -4.10 -7.61
C ASN A 168 1.88 -4.02 -6.17
N ASP A 169 2.57 -3.23 -5.35
CA ASP A 169 2.28 -3.13 -3.92
C ASP A 169 0.91 -2.55 -3.63
N VAL A 170 0.46 -1.59 -4.45
CA VAL A 170 -0.87 -0.97 -4.31
C VAL A 170 -1.95 -2.02 -4.53
N LEU A 171 -1.88 -2.79 -5.63
CA LEU A 171 -2.85 -3.85 -5.93
C LEU A 171 -2.94 -4.88 -4.81
N ARG A 172 -1.80 -5.28 -4.26
CA ARG A 172 -1.73 -6.20 -3.13
C ARG A 172 -2.38 -5.62 -1.88
N GLN A 173 -2.10 -4.35 -1.56
CA GLN A 173 -2.67 -3.66 -0.39
C GLN A 173 -4.19 -3.53 -0.48
N ILE A 174 -4.74 -3.35 -1.70
CA ILE A 174 -6.19 -3.27 -1.92
C ILE A 174 -6.85 -4.64 -2.23
N GLY A 175 -6.13 -5.76 -2.04
CA GLY A 175 -6.70 -7.10 -2.16
C GLY A 175 -6.95 -7.59 -3.60
N VAL A 176 -6.31 -7.02 -4.61
CA VAL A 176 -6.42 -7.46 -6.00
C VAL A 176 -5.51 -8.67 -6.23
N GLY A 177 -6.07 -9.88 -6.04
CA GLY A 177 -5.41 -11.16 -6.32
C GLY A 177 -4.08 -11.33 -5.57
N ASP A 178 -3.05 -11.82 -6.25
CA ASP A 178 -1.69 -11.95 -5.70
C ASP A 178 -0.86 -10.66 -5.82
N GLY A 179 -1.39 -9.63 -6.46
CA GLY A 179 -0.71 -8.36 -6.70
C GLY A 179 0.35 -8.39 -7.80
N GLU A 180 0.53 -9.49 -8.52
CA GLU A 180 1.54 -9.62 -9.58
C GLU A 180 0.96 -9.42 -10.99
N TYR A 181 0.26 -8.31 -11.18
CA TYR A 181 -0.43 -7.96 -12.42
C TYR A 181 0.14 -6.72 -13.12
N GLY A 182 1.26 -6.19 -12.63
CA GLY A 182 1.87 -4.98 -13.17
C GLY A 182 2.62 -5.21 -14.49
N PHE A 183 2.66 -4.18 -15.33
CA PHE A 183 3.55 -4.10 -16.49
C PHE A 183 4.18 -2.71 -16.57
N PHE A 184 5.40 -2.65 -17.09
CA PHE A 184 6.11 -1.41 -17.39
C PHE A 184 6.83 -1.55 -18.73
N VAL A 185 6.71 -0.56 -19.61
CA VAL A 185 7.38 -0.52 -20.91
C VAL A 185 8.09 0.82 -21.07
N LEU A 186 9.43 0.77 -21.14
CA LEU A 186 10.25 1.90 -21.58
C LEU A 186 10.35 1.89 -23.11
N PHE A 187 10.08 3.02 -23.76
CA PHE A 187 10.21 3.13 -25.20
C PHE A 187 11.68 3.24 -25.60
N GLY A 188 12.08 2.47 -26.63
CA GLY A 188 13.43 2.54 -27.19
C GLY A 188 13.76 3.88 -27.85
N THR A 189 12.75 4.69 -28.17
CA THR A 189 12.90 6.06 -28.67
C THR A 189 11.82 6.92 -28.04
N GLN A 190 12.18 8.15 -27.67
CA GLN A 190 11.22 9.10 -27.10
C GLN A 190 10.17 9.46 -28.15
N LEU A 191 8.91 9.34 -27.78
CA LEU A 191 7.78 9.72 -28.61
C LEU A 191 7.57 11.24 -28.60
N SER A 192 6.94 11.77 -29.63
CA SER A 192 6.30 13.08 -29.57
C SER A 192 5.04 13.03 -28.68
N GLU A 193 4.57 14.19 -28.21
CA GLU A 193 3.32 14.27 -27.46
C GLU A 193 2.11 13.76 -28.26
N ALA A 194 2.07 14.03 -29.56
CA ALA A 194 1.02 13.57 -30.46
C ALA A 194 1.06 12.04 -30.68
N GLU A 195 2.24 11.43 -30.67
CA GLU A 195 2.38 9.97 -30.68
C GLU A 195 1.94 9.37 -29.35
N ARG A 196 2.44 9.91 -28.22
CA ARG A 196 2.02 9.49 -26.87
C ARG A 196 0.50 9.48 -26.74
N ASP A 197 -0.18 10.54 -27.20
CA ASP A 197 -1.63 10.66 -27.03
C ASP A 197 -2.44 9.61 -27.80
N ARG A 198 -1.84 9.01 -28.83
CA ARG A 198 -2.41 7.92 -29.63
C ARG A 198 -2.01 6.53 -29.14
N VAL A 199 -0.97 6.40 -28.30
CA VAL A 199 -0.56 5.11 -27.76
C VAL A 199 -1.69 4.51 -26.91
N PHE A 200 -2.02 3.26 -27.17
CA PHE A 200 -2.93 2.44 -26.36
C PHE A 200 -2.30 1.09 -26.03
N VAL A 201 -2.86 0.41 -25.04
CA VAL A 201 -2.41 -0.92 -24.61
C VAL A 201 -3.56 -1.90 -24.84
N ARG A 202 -3.28 -3.06 -25.43
CA ARG A 202 -4.28 -4.13 -25.60
C ARG A 202 -3.78 -5.47 -25.12
N VAL A 203 -4.70 -6.35 -24.75
CA VAL A 203 -4.39 -7.74 -24.45
C VAL A 203 -4.07 -8.49 -25.75
N ARG A 204 -2.92 -9.15 -25.78
CA ARG A 204 -2.47 -9.88 -26.96
C ARG A 204 -3.39 -11.07 -27.25
N GLY A 205 -3.85 -11.17 -28.50
CA GLY A 205 -4.76 -12.23 -28.92
C GLY A 205 -6.22 -12.03 -28.50
N ALA A 206 -6.55 -10.86 -27.94
CA ALA A 206 -7.88 -10.42 -27.59
C ALA A 206 -8.14 -9.03 -28.18
N ALA A 207 -9.41 -8.67 -28.40
CA ALA A 207 -9.77 -7.32 -28.84
C ALA A 207 -9.77 -6.30 -27.67
N HIS A 208 -9.37 -6.72 -26.47
CA HIS A 208 -9.48 -5.94 -25.24
C HIS A 208 -8.39 -4.87 -25.17
N VAL A 209 -8.81 -3.61 -25.23
CA VAL A 209 -7.96 -2.43 -25.00
C VAL A 209 -8.11 -2.00 -23.54
N LEU A 210 -7.00 -1.79 -22.84
CA LEU A 210 -7.01 -1.34 -21.45
C LEU A 210 -7.47 0.12 -21.39
N GLU A 211 -8.25 0.43 -20.36
CA GLU A 211 -8.68 1.79 -20.07
C GLU A 211 -7.56 2.61 -19.42
N PHE A 212 -7.72 3.92 -19.40
CA PHE A 212 -6.83 4.79 -18.63
C PHE A 212 -7.35 4.95 -17.21
N SER A 213 -6.45 4.98 -16.23
CA SER A 213 -6.85 5.28 -14.86
C SER A 213 -7.41 6.71 -14.77
N PRO A 214 -8.34 7.01 -13.85
CA PRO A 214 -8.85 8.38 -13.67
C PRO A 214 -7.77 9.40 -13.30
N GLN A 215 -6.63 8.93 -12.78
CA GLN A 215 -5.46 9.72 -12.42
C GLN A 215 -4.30 9.57 -13.40
N LEU A 216 -4.58 9.23 -14.68
CA LEU A 216 -3.56 9.02 -15.70
C LEU A 216 -2.50 10.13 -15.69
N SER A 217 -1.25 9.74 -15.46
CA SER A 217 -0.11 10.66 -15.49
C SER A 217 0.58 10.65 -16.85
N ALA A 218 0.96 11.83 -17.34
CA ALA A 218 1.84 11.96 -18.51
C ALA A 218 3.32 12.20 -18.13
N ARG A 219 3.64 12.25 -16.82
CA ARG A 219 5.00 12.49 -16.32
C ARG A 219 5.84 11.23 -16.47
N PHE A 220 7.15 11.41 -16.67
CA PHE A 220 8.10 10.29 -16.65
C PHE A 220 8.66 10.13 -15.23
N GLU A 221 7.97 9.35 -14.40
CA GLU A 221 8.31 9.11 -12.98
C GLU A 221 8.55 7.61 -12.72
N PRO A 222 9.59 6.99 -13.34
CA PRO A 222 9.84 5.56 -13.23
C PRO A 222 10.27 5.10 -11.82
N ILE A 223 10.42 6.01 -10.86
CA ILE A 223 10.77 5.71 -9.47
C ILE A 223 9.54 5.98 -8.61
N HIS A 224 8.99 4.93 -8.02
CA HIS A 224 7.84 5.05 -7.15
C HIS A 224 8.21 5.85 -5.90
N HIS A 225 9.30 5.47 -5.22
CA HIS A 225 9.83 6.22 -4.08
C HIS A 225 11.34 6.11 -3.91
N VAL A 226 11.89 7.07 -3.17
CA VAL A 226 13.23 7.04 -2.60
C VAL A 226 13.12 7.16 -1.09
N ALA A 227 13.30 6.05 -0.39
CA ALA A 227 13.33 6.01 1.07
C ALA A 227 14.78 6.17 1.53
N MET A 228 15.18 7.39 1.90
CA MET A 228 16.51 7.60 2.47
C MET A 228 16.46 7.81 3.97
N ASP A 229 17.55 7.42 4.64
CA ASP A 229 17.79 7.79 6.02
C ASP A 229 19.07 8.63 6.09
N ILE A 230 18.90 9.95 6.29
CA ILE A 230 20.03 10.90 6.33
C ILE A 230 20.91 10.76 7.58
N VAL A 231 20.52 9.89 8.51
CA VAL A 231 21.29 9.48 9.69
C VAL A 231 21.06 7.99 9.93
N ASN A 232 21.95 7.32 10.67
CA ASN A 232 21.84 5.89 10.97
C ASN A 232 21.31 5.57 12.38
N ASN A 233 20.83 6.58 13.12
CA ASN A 233 20.53 6.43 14.54
C ASN A 233 19.23 7.15 14.91
N CYS A 234 18.67 6.77 16.06
CA CYS A 234 17.53 7.43 16.68
C CYS A 234 17.87 7.78 18.13
N ASN A 235 17.27 8.85 18.66
CA ASN A 235 17.37 9.23 20.08
C ASN A 235 16.46 8.38 20.99
N LEU A 236 15.60 7.53 20.41
CA LEU A 236 14.69 6.65 21.14
C LEU A 236 15.05 5.17 20.93
N ARG A 237 14.52 4.31 21.80
CA ARG A 237 14.67 2.84 21.72
C ARG A 237 13.29 2.18 21.88
N CYS A 238 12.33 2.62 21.06
CA CYS A 238 10.96 2.11 21.08
C CYS A 238 10.97 0.57 20.98
N PRO A 239 10.24 -0.16 21.86
CA PRO A 239 10.31 -1.62 21.94
C PRO A 239 9.75 -2.33 20.70
N PHE A 240 9.04 -1.61 19.85
CA PHE A 240 8.47 -2.06 18.58
C PHE A 240 9.22 -1.56 17.35
N CYS A 241 10.40 -0.95 17.51
CA CYS A 241 11.11 -0.41 16.37
C CYS A 241 11.51 -1.54 15.39
N VAL A 242 11.24 -1.30 14.11
CA VAL A 242 11.65 -2.21 13.03
C VAL A 242 13.18 -2.29 12.90
N TYR A 243 13.90 -1.25 13.33
CA TYR A 243 15.37 -1.24 13.30
C TYR A 243 15.94 -1.69 14.66
N ASP A 244 16.91 -2.61 14.62
CA ASP A 244 17.66 -3.03 15.80
C ASP A 244 18.87 -2.11 16.03
N TYR A 245 18.80 -1.32 17.10
CA TYR A 245 19.84 -0.38 17.52
C TYR A 245 20.86 -0.97 18.51
N THR A 246 20.82 -2.28 18.79
CA THR A 246 21.69 -2.93 19.79
C THR A 246 23.17 -2.59 19.55
N ASP A 247 23.60 -2.60 18.29
CA ASP A 247 24.99 -2.32 17.89
C ASP A 247 25.22 -0.89 17.37
N THR A 248 24.18 -0.04 17.37
CA THR A 248 24.32 1.36 16.95
C THR A 248 24.89 2.22 18.09
N LYS A 249 26.22 2.34 18.15
CA LYS A 249 26.93 3.12 19.18
C LYS A 249 27.21 4.58 18.80
N LYS A 250 27.26 4.88 17.50
CA LYS A 250 27.60 6.20 16.97
C LYS A 250 26.58 6.63 15.92
N THR A 251 26.23 7.92 15.96
CA THR A 251 25.42 8.57 14.93
C THR A 251 26.32 9.03 13.80
N TYR A 252 26.07 8.51 12.61
CA TYR A 252 26.59 8.99 11.36
C TYR A 252 25.51 9.78 10.62
N ALA A 253 25.95 10.75 9.84
CA ALA A 253 25.11 11.69 9.13
C ALA A 253 25.53 11.70 7.66
N MET A 254 24.54 11.77 6.77
CA MET A 254 24.75 11.83 5.34
C MET A 254 25.56 13.07 4.95
N SER A 255 26.53 12.90 4.05
CA SER A 255 27.30 14.02 3.54
C SER A 255 26.47 14.84 2.54
N GLU A 256 26.84 16.11 2.35
CA GLU A 256 26.23 16.94 1.31
C GLU A 256 26.45 16.35 -0.09
N GLU A 257 27.62 15.78 -0.34
CA GLU A 257 27.97 15.12 -1.60
C GLU A 257 27.01 13.98 -1.90
N THR A 258 26.83 13.06 -0.94
CA THR A 258 25.85 11.96 -1.06
C THR A 258 24.45 12.50 -1.30
N PHE A 259 24.01 13.50 -0.54
CA PHE A 259 22.68 14.06 -0.72
C PHE A 259 22.51 14.67 -2.12
N ARG A 260 23.52 15.37 -2.65
CA ARG A 260 23.52 15.89 -4.03
C ARG A 260 23.42 14.79 -5.07
N SER A 261 24.09 13.65 -4.87
CA SER A 261 23.96 12.47 -5.74
C SER A 261 22.52 11.94 -5.75
N VAL A 262 21.87 11.84 -4.57
CA VAL A 262 20.48 11.39 -4.45
C VAL A 262 19.49 12.39 -5.07
N LEU A 263 19.72 13.70 -4.94
CA LEU A 263 18.87 14.73 -5.54
C LEU A 263 18.77 14.63 -7.06
N ARG A 264 19.71 13.95 -7.75
CA ARG A 264 19.63 13.72 -9.20
C ARG A 264 18.46 12.81 -9.59
N LEU A 265 17.93 12.03 -8.64
CA LEU A 265 16.78 11.15 -8.84
C LEU A 265 15.45 11.90 -8.73
N ILE A 266 15.39 13.02 -8.00
CA ILE A 266 14.12 13.66 -7.60
C ILE A 266 13.15 14.02 -8.73
N PRO A 267 13.60 14.42 -9.95
CA PRO A 267 12.67 14.73 -11.03
C PRO A 267 11.87 13.52 -11.53
N PHE A 268 12.31 12.30 -11.19
CA PHE A 268 11.79 11.02 -11.69
C PHE A 268 11.01 10.26 -10.62
N VAL A 269 10.78 10.87 -9.45
CA VAL A 269 10.11 10.27 -8.29
C VAL A 269 8.69 10.81 -8.19
N THR A 270 7.72 9.99 -7.81
CA THR A 270 6.33 10.46 -7.62
C THR A 270 6.20 11.45 -6.45
N ASP A 271 5.09 12.19 -6.42
CA ASP A 271 4.84 13.22 -5.40
C ASP A 271 4.69 12.62 -4.00
N GLY A 272 5.18 13.32 -2.98
CA GLY A 272 5.23 12.82 -1.61
C GLY A 272 6.08 11.57 -1.38
N ASN A 273 6.94 11.16 -2.31
CA ASN A 273 7.68 9.89 -2.23
C ASN A 273 9.21 10.01 -2.22
N PHE A 274 9.75 11.15 -1.79
CA PHE A 274 11.18 11.37 -1.56
C PHE A 274 11.45 11.60 -0.06
N TRP A 275 11.78 10.53 0.67
CA TRP A 275 11.74 10.51 2.12
C TRP A 275 13.14 10.81 2.66
N LEU A 276 13.29 11.79 3.57
CA LEU A 276 14.57 12.04 4.26
C LEU A 276 14.79 11.14 5.49
N SER A 277 13.74 10.43 5.92
CA SER A 277 13.79 9.45 7.00
C SER A 277 12.68 8.42 6.85
N CYS A 278 13.05 7.16 7.07
CA CYS A 278 12.16 6.00 7.12
C CYS A 278 12.32 5.21 8.42
N LEU A 279 13.57 4.97 8.85
CA LEU A 279 13.94 4.11 9.98
C LEU A 279 14.51 4.91 11.16
N HIS A 280 15.16 6.02 10.86
CA HIS A 280 15.97 6.79 11.82
C HIS A 280 15.41 8.19 12.08
N GLU A 281 15.91 8.88 13.11
CA GLU A 281 15.39 10.21 13.49
C GLU A 281 16.09 11.32 12.70
N ALA A 282 15.44 11.84 11.66
CA ALA A 282 16.00 12.88 10.79
C ALA A 282 16.53 14.10 11.54
N THR A 283 15.92 14.47 12.68
CA THR A 283 16.34 15.65 13.46
C THR A 283 17.68 15.49 14.18
N LEU A 284 18.30 14.30 14.13
CA LEU A 284 19.69 14.13 14.55
C LEU A 284 20.68 14.69 13.53
N HIS A 285 20.27 14.88 12.27
CA HIS A 285 21.12 15.54 11.27
C HIS A 285 21.28 17.04 11.61
N PRO A 286 22.49 17.55 11.83
CA PRO A 286 22.70 18.94 12.26
C PRO A 286 22.28 19.96 11.20
N ARG A 287 22.20 19.54 9.94
CA ARG A 287 21.86 20.36 8.77
C ARG A 287 20.53 19.96 8.11
N LEU A 288 19.58 19.36 8.84
CA LEU A 288 18.30 18.89 8.26
C LEU A 288 17.57 20.00 7.48
N THR A 289 17.41 21.19 8.05
CA THR A 289 16.73 22.31 7.39
C THR A 289 17.49 22.82 6.16
N GLU A 290 18.82 22.74 6.16
CA GLU A 290 19.64 23.06 4.99
C GLU A 290 19.47 22.02 3.87
N PHE A 291 19.39 20.73 4.20
CA PHE A 291 19.14 19.67 3.21
C PHE A 291 17.77 19.86 2.55
N ILE A 292 16.74 20.20 3.33
CA ILE A 292 15.43 20.58 2.78
C ILE A 292 15.56 21.80 1.85
N ALA A 293 16.34 22.81 2.26
CA ALA A 293 16.53 24.02 1.46
C ALA A 293 17.35 23.78 0.17
N MET A 294 18.26 22.80 0.15
CA MET A 294 19.03 22.41 -1.03
C MET A 294 18.18 21.82 -2.14
N VAL A 295 17.01 21.27 -1.82
CA VAL A 295 16.09 20.75 -2.83
C VAL A 295 15.48 21.92 -3.62
N PRO A 296 15.51 21.89 -4.97
CA PRO A 296 14.86 22.92 -5.79
C PRO A 296 13.39 23.07 -5.44
N ARG A 297 12.90 24.31 -5.43
CA ARG A 297 11.57 24.64 -4.88
C ARG A 297 10.45 23.90 -5.61
N GLU A 298 10.58 23.74 -6.92
CA GLU A 298 9.65 23.00 -7.76
C GLU A 298 9.53 21.51 -7.40
N TYR A 299 10.53 20.90 -6.74
CA TYR A 299 10.49 19.49 -6.34
C TYR A 299 10.21 19.26 -4.85
N ARG A 300 10.11 20.32 -4.03
CA ARG A 300 9.92 20.15 -2.58
C ARG A 300 8.61 19.46 -2.20
N HIS A 301 7.57 19.58 -3.02
CA HIS A 301 6.31 18.84 -2.84
C HIS A 301 6.47 17.31 -2.94
N LYS A 302 7.64 16.81 -3.37
CA LYS A 302 7.99 15.38 -3.34
C LYS A 302 8.53 14.93 -1.98
N LEU A 303 8.97 15.86 -1.12
CA LEU A 303 9.65 15.56 0.13
C LEU A 303 8.70 15.37 1.32
N PHE A 304 9.07 14.42 2.18
CA PHE A 304 8.69 14.42 3.59
C PHE A 304 9.79 13.80 4.46
N PHE A 305 9.63 13.87 5.78
CA PHE A 305 10.39 13.04 6.71
C PHE A 305 9.52 12.64 7.91
N THR A 306 9.97 11.61 8.62
CA THR A 306 9.34 11.15 9.86
C THR A 306 10.14 11.59 11.08
N THR A 307 9.45 12.07 12.10
CA THR A 307 10.06 12.46 13.37
C THR A 307 9.24 11.98 14.56
N ASN A 308 9.94 11.53 15.60
CA ASN A 308 9.36 11.28 16.92
C ASN A 308 9.08 12.57 17.71
N LEU A 309 9.56 13.72 17.23
CA LEU A 309 9.36 15.04 17.82
C LEU A 309 9.83 15.14 19.29
N ALA A 310 10.67 14.22 19.77
CA ALA A 310 11.09 14.11 21.17
C ALA A 310 12.43 14.80 21.47
N LYS A 311 13.14 15.30 20.46
CA LYS A 311 14.31 16.18 20.62
C LYS A 311 13.85 17.63 20.66
N ARG A 312 14.14 18.37 21.73
CA ARG A 312 13.79 19.80 21.86
C ARG A 312 14.33 20.60 20.67
N GLN A 313 13.45 21.34 19.99
CA GLN A 313 13.80 22.18 18.85
C GLN A 313 13.55 23.67 19.14
N PRO A 314 14.36 24.58 18.58
CA PRO A 314 14.09 26.02 18.65
C PRO A 314 12.91 26.39 17.72
N ARG A 315 12.20 27.48 18.01
CA ARG A 315 11.10 27.97 17.16
C ARG A 315 11.49 28.12 15.68
N ALA A 316 12.70 28.61 15.41
CA ALA A 316 13.23 28.81 14.06
C ALA A 316 13.26 27.51 13.22
N TYR A 317 13.38 26.34 13.86
CA TYR A 317 13.25 25.06 13.19
C TYR A 317 11.85 24.88 12.59
N PHE A 318 10.80 25.12 13.36
CA PHE A 318 9.42 25.01 12.90
C PHE A 318 9.07 26.05 11.84
N GLU A 319 9.62 27.28 11.95
CA GLU A 319 9.47 28.33 10.93
C GLU A 319 10.11 27.92 9.60
N ALA A 320 11.30 27.32 9.63
CA ALA A 320 11.94 26.78 8.44
C ALA A 320 11.12 25.64 7.80
N LEU A 321 10.52 24.76 8.62
CA LEU A 321 9.64 23.70 8.12
C LEU A 321 8.36 24.26 7.49
N ALA A 322 7.72 25.24 8.12
CA ALA A 322 6.49 25.86 7.61
C ALA A 322 6.71 26.59 6.26
N GLN A 323 7.93 27.07 6.00
CA GLN A 323 8.30 27.73 4.74
C GLN A 323 8.95 26.78 3.72
N SER A 324 9.10 25.50 4.05
CA SER A 324 9.86 24.54 3.25
C SER A 324 9.23 24.30 1.88
N GLY A 325 7.91 24.19 1.78
CA GLY A 325 7.21 23.69 0.59
C GLY A 325 7.24 22.16 0.45
N MET A 326 7.58 21.44 1.53
CA MET A 326 7.44 19.97 1.58
C MET A 326 5.98 19.53 1.45
N SER A 327 5.78 18.27 1.03
CA SER A 327 4.44 17.65 1.03
C SER A 327 3.83 17.66 2.43
N HIS A 328 4.51 17.01 3.36
CA HIS A 328 4.04 16.82 4.72
C HIS A 328 5.18 16.47 5.67
N ILE A 329 4.88 16.38 6.96
CA ILE A 329 5.76 15.81 8.00
C ILE A 329 4.98 14.71 8.71
N ASN A 330 5.64 13.57 8.91
CA ASN A 330 5.10 12.49 9.72
C ASN A 330 5.50 12.68 11.18
N VAL A 331 4.52 12.83 12.06
CA VAL A 331 4.70 12.91 13.51
C VAL A 331 4.28 11.59 14.14
N SER A 332 5.24 10.95 14.79
CA SER A 332 5.08 9.68 15.48
C SER A 332 4.48 9.88 16.88
N LEU A 333 3.29 9.32 17.15
CA LEU A 333 2.55 9.52 18.41
C LEU A 333 1.61 8.34 18.74
N GLU A 334 1.82 7.69 19.88
CA GLU A 334 1.03 6.52 20.29
C GLU A 334 -0.08 6.88 21.27
N SER A 335 0.14 7.91 22.09
CA SER A 335 -0.72 8.21 23.23
C SER A 335 -0.59 9.67 23.69
N LEU A 336 -1.69 10.22 24.22
CA LEU A 336 -1.67 11.47 24.99
C LEU A 336 -1.60 11.21 26.50
N ASP A 337 -1.67 9.96 26.94
CA ASP A 337 -1.35 9.54 28.31
C ASP A 337 0.19 9.48 28.48
N PRO A 338 0.78 10.28 29.38
CA PRO A 338 2.24 10.34 29.52
C PRO A 338 2.88 8.99 29.88
N PRO A 339 2.37 8.20 30.85
CA PRO A 339 2.85 6.84 31.09
C PRO A 339 2.85 5.93 29.85
N VAL A 340 1.77 5.89 29.09
CA VAL A 340 1.69 5.05 27.87
C VAL A 340 2.65 5.55 26.81
N TYR A 341 2.70 6.87 26.58
CA TYR A 341 3.63 7.49 25.63
C TYR A 341 5.08 7.14 25.96
N GLU A 342 5.53 7.29 27.22
CA GLU A 342 6.92 7.04 27.60
C GLU A 342 7.27 5.54 27.66
N LYS A 343 6.29 4.66 27.91
CA LYS A 343 6.43 3.20 27.75
C LYS A 343 6.70 2.85 26.28
N MET A 344 5.90 3.39 25.38
CA MET A 344 5.97 3.09 23.94
C MET A 344 7.15 3.77 23.25
N ARG A 345 7.43 5.03 23.58
CA ARG A 345 8.53 5.81 23.02
C ARG A 345 9.70 5.85 23.99
N LYS A 346 10.21 4.68 24.37
CA LYS A 346 11.29 4.53 25.36
C LYS A 346 12.46 5.50 25.10
N GLY A 347 12.75 6.34 26.10
CA GLY A 347 13.75 7.41 26.04
C GLY A 347 13.17 8.80 25.76
N ALA A 348 11.90 8.90 25.35
CA ALA A 348 11.21 10.16 25.16
C ALA A 348 10.78 10.74 26.51
N ARG A 349 10.52 12.05 26.51
CA ARG A 349 9.94 12.76 27.66
C ARG A 349 8.70 13.49 27.17
N PHE A 350 7.54 13.09 27.65
CA PHE A 350 6.26 13.62 27.19
C PHE A 350 6.19 15.16 27.20
N PRO A 351 6.69 15.87 28.23
CA PRO A 351 6.70 17.34 28.21
C PRO A 351 7.49 17.96 27.05
N ILE A 352 8.58 17.32 26.59
CA ILE A 352 9.38 17.82 25.46
C ILE A 352 8.61 17.64 24.15
N PHE A 353 7.95 16.50 23.97
CA PHE A 353 7.06 16.28 22.84
C PHE A 353 5.96 17.35 22.79
N MET A 354 5.26 17.57 23.91
CA MET A 354 4.18 18.55 23.99
C MET A 354 4.65 19.98 23.71
N GLU A 355 5.84 20.37 24.17
CA GLU A 355 6.43 21.68 23.89
C GLU A 355 6.73 21.87 22.39
N ASN A 356 7.37 20.87 21.76
CA ASN A 356 7.65 20.90 20.34
C ASN A 356 6.36 20.89 19.50
N TRP A 357 5.38 20.09 19.92
CA TRP A 357 4.11 19.95 19.24
C TRP A 357 3.30 21.26 19.29
N ALA A 358 3.29 21.94 20.44
CA ALA A 358 2.68 23.26 20.57
C ALA A 358 3.33 24.28 19.63
N GLN A 359 4.67 24.31 19.54
CA GLN A 359 5.39 25.21 18.63
C GLN A 359 5.11 24.89 17.16
N LEU A 360 5.10 23.61 16.79
CA LEU A 360 4.75 23.15 15.44
C LEU A 360 3.36 23.67 15.05
N LEU A 361 2.36 23.41 15.89
CA LEU A 361 0.97 23.79 15.62
C LEU A 361 0.79 25.32 15.54
N ASP A 362 1.42 26.07 16.45
CA ASP A 362 1.38 27.54 16.45
C ASP A 362 1.93 28.12 15.14
N VAL A 363 3.15 27.72 14.76
CA VAL A 363 3.80 28.22 13.54
C VAL A 363 3.05 27.78 12.28
N PHE A 364 2.61 26.52 12.21
CA PHE A 364 1.88 26.01 11.05
C PHE A 364 0.50 26.67 10.93
N SER A 365 -0.11 27.07 12.05
CA SER A 365 -1.40 27.76 12.04
C SER A 365 -1.39 29.16 11.43
N THR A 366 -0.24 29.81 11.48
CA THR A 366 -0.05 31.17 10.97
C THR A 366 0.61 31.22 9.59
N THR A 367 0.95 30.06 9.02
CA THR A 367 1.63 29.96 7.72
C THR A 367 0.74 29.22 6.71
N PRO A 368 0.11 29.92 5.74
CA PRO A 368 -0.87 29.30 4.83
C PRO A 368 -0.35 28.15 3.98
N GLN A 369 0.95 28.14 3.67
CA GLN A 369 1.60 27.13 2.81
C GLN A 369 2.41 26.12 3.62
N ALA A 370 2.13 25.99 4.92
CA ALA A 370 2.81 25.00 5.76
C ALA A 370 2.50 23.58 5.25
N PRO A 371 3.49 22.66 5.28
CA PRO A 371 3.27 21.26 4.91
C PRO A 371 2.14 20.61 5.71
N GLY A 372 1.52 19.58 5.13
CA GLY A 372 0.55 18.74 5.87
C GLY A 372 1.19 18.10 7.10
N ILE A 373 0.39 17.82 8.13
CA ILE A 373 0.83 17.01 9.28
C ILE A 373 0.14 15.67 9.17
N ARG A 374 0.92 14.60 9.02
CA ARG A 374 0.44 13.23 9.14
C ARG A 374 0.85 12.69 10.50
N TYR A 375 -0.06 12.04 11.21
CA TYR A 375 0.27 11.35 12.45
C TYR A 375 0.35 9.84 12.21
N ASN A 376 1.43 9.22 12.67
CA ASN A 376 1.59 7.76 12.63
C ASN A 376 1.40 7.21 14.05
N VAL A 377 0.39 6.36 14.21
CA VAL A 377 0.00 5.71 15.46
C VAL A 377 0.20 4.21 15.29
N MET A 378 1.07 3.62 16.10
CA MET A 378 1.13 2.15 16.18
C MET A 378 0.04 1.65 17.12
N ALA A 379 -0.73 0.65 16.70
CA ALA A 379 -1.84 0.13 17.51
C ALA A 379 -1.35 -1.00 18.44
N TYR A 380 -1.59 -0.82 19.73
CA TYR A 380 -1.21 -1.73 20.82
C TYR A 380 -2.31 -1.83 21.87
N ARG A 381 -2.34 -2.90 22.68
CA ARG A 381 -3.36 -3.03 23.74
C ARG A 381 -3.34 -1.85 24.71
N SER A 382 -2.16 -1.32 25.04
CA SER A 382 -2.05 -0.17 25.95
C SER A 382 -2.68 1.12 25.43
N ASN A 383 -2.78 1.31 24.11
CA ASN A 383 -3.42 2.51 23.51
C ASN A 383 -4.72 2.19 22.75
N PHE A 384 -5.10 0.93 22.62
CA PHE A 384 -6.23 0.49 21.81
C PHE A 384 -7.53 1.28 22.08
N ARG A 385 -7.86 1.46 23.36
CA ARG A 385 -9.08 2.15 23.81
C ARG A 385 -9.06 3.65 23.57
N GLU A 386 -7.89 4.28 23.45
CA GLU A 386 -7.75 5.72 23.22
C GLU A 386 -7.65 6.09 21.73
N ILE A 387 -7.28 5.15 20.84
CA ILE A 387 -7.06 5.44 19.41
C ILE A 387 -8.24 6.19 18.77
N PRO A 388 -9.53 5.79 18.93
CA PRO A 388 -10.65 6.51 18.30
C PRO A 388 -10.74 7.99 18.74
N GLU A 389 -10.57 8.25 20.04
CA GLU A 389 -10.60 9.60 20.60
C GLU A 389 -9.35 10.40 20.23
N LEU A 390 -8.18 9.76 20.22
CA LEU A 390 -6.94 10.35 19.75
C LEU A 390 -7.09 10.85 18.31
N ILE A 391 -7.62 10.02 17.40
CA ILE A 391 -7.84 10.40 15.99
C ILE A 391 -8.77 11.60 15.91
N ARG A 392 -9.88 11.61 16.67
CA ARG A 392 -10.80 12.74 16.72
C ARG A 392 -10.07 14.03 17.14
N ILE A 393 -9.28 13.99 18.21
CA ILE A 393 -8.47 15.12 18.67
C ILE A 393 -7.49 15.56 17.58
N LEU A 394 -6.81 14.62 16.93
CA LEU A 394 -5.80 14.92 15.91
C LEU A 394 -6.41 15.64 14.70
N ARG A 395 -7.55 15.16 14.21
CA ARG A 395 -8.32 15.74 13.10
C ARG A 395 -8.90 17.11 13.46
N GLU A 396 -9.60 17.20 14.58
CA GLU A 396 -10.37 18.41 14.92
C GLU A 396 -9.51 19.53 15.51
N GLN A 397 -8.45 19.18 16.24
CA GLN A 397 -7.72 20.16 17.08
C GLN A 397 -6.23 20.27 16.74
N LYS A 398 -5.65 19.28 16.05
CA LYS A 398 -4.19 19.18 15.85
C LYS A 398 -3.77 19.14 14.39
N ARG A 399 -4.64 19.67 13.52
CA ARG A 399 -4.37 19.91 12.09
C ARG A 399 -3.88 18.67 11.35
N ALA A 400 -4.31 17.48 11.77
CA ALA A 400 -4.00 16.28 11.02
C ALA A 400 -4.59 16.40 9.62
N TRP A 401 -3.73 16.43 8.61
CA TRP A 401 -4.15 16.23 7.23
C TRP A 401 -4.45 14.75 6.98
N GLN A 402 -3.71 13.86 7.63
CA GLN A 402 -3.94 12.41 7.61
C GLN A 402 -3.52 11.77 8.94
N VAL A 403 -4.16 10.67 9.33
CA VAL A 403 -3.74 9.83 10.45
C VAL A 403 -3.60 8.40 9.95
N GLU A 404 -2.43 7.79 10.16
CA GLU A 404 -2.19 6.39 9.83
C GLU A 404 -2.08 5.56 11.10
N ILE A 405 -2.92 4.54 11.20
CA ILE A 405 -2.91 3.55 12.26
C ILE A 405 -2.27 2.29 11.69
N ARG A 406 -1.19 1.82 12.32
CA ARG A 406 -0.35 0.79 11.73
C ARG A 406 -0.20 -0.43 12.62
N ASN A 407 -0.24 -1.61 12.00
CA ASN A 407 0.30 -2.82 12.60
C ASN A 407 1.84 -2.76 12.68
N THR A 408 2.41 -3.50 13.63
CA THR A 408 3.86 -3.62 13.78
C THR A 408 4.45 -4.58 12.75
N PHE A 409 5.55 -4.19 12.12
CA PHE A 409 6.38 -5.13 11.37
C PHE A 409 7.07 -6.08 12.35
N ASP A 410 6.58 -7.30 12.48
CA ASP A 410 7.12 -8.27 13.44
C ASP A 410 8.51 -8.76 12.98
N GLY A 411 9.54 -8.33 13.70
CA GLY A 411 10.94 -8.71 13.47
C GLY A 411 11.53 -9.45 14.67
N PRO A 412 12.62 -10.23 14.48
CA PRO A 412 13.22 -11.03 15.55
C PRO A 412 13.74 -10.20 16.73
N GLN A 413 14.07 -8.93 16.51
CA GLN A 413 14.52 -7.99 17.54
C GLN A 413 13.41 -7.56 18.51
N ILE A 414 12.14 -7.72 18.13
CA ILE A 414 11.01 -7.38 19.00
C ILE A 414 10.84 -8.48 20.03
N ALA A 415 10.98 -8.14 21.31
CA ALA A 415 10.90 -9.08 22.41
C ALA A 415 9.56 -9.81 22.46
N SER A 416 9.57 -11.13 22.69
CA SER A 416 8.36 -11.95 22.79
C SER A 416 7.40 -11.43 23.86
N ALA A 417 7.92 -11.01 25.02
CA ALA A 417 7.13 -10.42 26.09
C ALA A 417 6.35 -9.17 25.64
N PHE A 418 6.97 -8.33 24.78
CA PHE A 418 6.28 -7.15 24.24
C PHE A 418 5.16 -7.55 23.28
N ARG A 419 5.37 -8.55 22.43
CA ARG A 419 4.31 -9.08 21.54
C ARG A 419 3.13 -9.61 22.35
N ASP A 420 3.44 -10.44 23.35
CA ASP A 420 2.44 -11.07 24.21
C ASP A 420 1.61 -10.04 24.98
N GLU A 421 2.25 -8.94 25.43
CA GLU A 421 1.60 -7.87 26.17
C GLU A 421 0.80 -6.92 25.25
N GLU A 422 1.36 -6.52 24.10
CA GLU A 422 0.89 -5.34 23.38
C GLU A 422 0.25 -5.61 22.02
N PHE A 423 0.55 -6.71 21.33
CA PHE A 423 0.01 -6.91 19.99
C PHE A 423 -1.49 -7.19 20.05
N LEU A 424 -2.24 -6.57 19.13
CA LEU A 424 -3.69 -6.73 19.05
C LEU A 424 -4.05 -8.07 18.39
N SER A 425 -5.04 -8.75 18.97
CA SER A 425 -5.74 -9.91 18.41
C SER A 425 -6.53 -9.55 17.15
N SER A 426 -6.96 -10.55 16.38
CA SER A 426 -7.81 -10.32 15.20
C SER A 426 -9.13 -9.63 15.57
N ALA A 427 -9.71 -9.98 16.72
CA ALA A 427 -10.94 -9.37 17.23
C ALA A 427 -10.74 -7.88 17.58
N GLU A 428 -9.61 -7.53 18.21
CA GLU A 428 -9.29 -6.13 18.54
C GLU A 428 -9.08 -5.29 17.26
N TRP A 429 -8.41 -5.84 16.23
CA TRP A 429 -8.29 -5.16 14.94
C TRP A 429 -9.65 -4.93 14.26
N ALA A 430 -10.55 -5.91 14.31
CA ALA A 430 -11.90 -5.78 13.77
C ALA A 430 -12.72 -4.71 14.51
N GLU A 431 -12.61 -4.67 15.86
CA GLU A 431 -13.23 -3.62 16.67
C GLU A 431 -12.67 -2.23 16.33
N LEU A 432 -11.36 -2.12 16.10
CA LEU A 432 -10.75 -0.86 15.67
C LEU A 432 -11.24 -0.43 14.29
N ALA A 433 -11.31 -1.34 13.33
CA ALA A 433 -11.80 -1.07 12.00
C ALA A 433 -13.25 -0.55 12.03
N GLU A 434 -14.11 -1.18 12.82
CA GLU A 434 -15.50 -0.75 13.00
C GLU A 434 -15.57 0.64 13.66
N ALA A 435 -14.76 0.89 14.69
CA ALA A 435 -14.71 2.19 15.36
C ALA A 435 -14.27 3.34 14.44
N LEU A 436 -13.48 3.04 13.39
CA LEU A 436 -12.92 4.02 12.45
C LEU A 436 -13.66 4.11 11.12
N ARG A 437 -14.69 3.27 10.89
CA ARG A 437 -15.42 3.21 9.60
C ARG A 437 -16.05 4.52 9.13
N GLY A 438 -16.27 5.46 10.05
CA GLY A 438 -16.89 6.76 9.76
C GLY A 438 -15.95 7.78 9.14
N TYR A 439 -14.63 7.52 9.13
CA TYR A 439 -13.65 8.42 8.54
C TYR A 439 -13.42 8.13 7.06
N HIS A 440 -13.08 9.16 6.29
CA HIS A 440 -12.70 9.00 4.90
C HIS A 440 -11.32 8.31 4.80
N PRO A 441 -11.11 7.34 3.88
CA PRO A 441 -9.84 6.62 3.74
C PRO A 441 -8.62 7.52 3.48
N ASP A 442 -8.80 8.66 2.79
CA ASP A 442 -7.71 9.62 2.57
C ASP A 442 -7.33 10.40 3.84
N GLU A 443 -8.20 10.44 4.85
CA GLU A 443 -8.00 11.19 6.08
C GLU A 443 -7.51 10.31 7.24
N VAL A 444 -8.02 9.07 7.30
CA VAL A 444 -7.67 8.08 8.32
C VAL A 444 -7.43 6.74 7.63
N ILE A 445 -6.19 6.28 7.67
CA ILE A 445 -5.77 5.02 7.05
C ILE A 445 -5.52 4.00 8.16
N LEU A 446 -6.16 2.83 8.04
CA LEU A 446 -5.92 1.68 8.90
C LEU A 446 -5.11 0.61 8.14
N LEU A 447 -3.83 0.49 8.48
CA LEU A 447 -2.95 -0.56 7.95
C LEU A 447 -3.05 -1.79 8.86
N LEU A 448 -3.93 -2.71 8.47
CA LEU A 448 -4.16 -3.99 9.12
C LEU A 448 -2.91 -4.89 9.07
N PRO A 449 -2.82 -5.88 9.97
CA PRO A 449 -1.78 -6.90 9.87
C PRO A 449 -1.89 -7.69 8.56
N PRO A 450 -0.78 -8.27 8.06
CA PRO A 450 -0.78 -9.08 6.84
C PRO A 450 -1.86 -10.17 6.87
N GLY A 451 -2.66 -10.25 5.81
CA GLY A 451 -3.78 -11.20 5.72
C GLY A 451 -4.94 -10.93 6.68
N GLY A 452 -4.98 -9.77 7.34
CA GLY A 452 -6.02 -9.39 8.30
C GLY A 452 -5.97 -10.15 9.63
N LYS A 453 -4.93 -10.94 9.88
CA LYS A 453 -4.79 -11.76 11.09
C LYS A 453 -3.95 -11.05 12.14
N GLY A 454 -4.55 -10.77 13.29
CA GLY A 454 -3.86 -10.23 14.46
C GLY A 454 -3.02 -11.26 15.20
N TYR A 455 -2.54 -10.89 16.38
CA TYR A 455 -1.76 -11.74 17.25
C TYR A 455 -2.68 -12.54 18.18
N ASP A 456 -3.19 -13.67 17.70
CA ASP A 456 -4.08 -14.56 18.46
C ASP A 456 -3.26 -15.62 19.23
N PRO A 457 -3.32 -15.67 20.59
CA PRO A 457 -2.49 -16.57 21.39
C PRO A 457 -2.69 -18.07 21.09
N GLU A 458 -3.88 -18.46 20.64
CA GLU A 458 -4.24 -19.85 20.34
C GLU A 458 -3.48 -20.39 19.12
N ASP A 459 -3.26 -19.55 18.10
CA ASP A 459 -2.50 -19.90 16.89
C ASP A 459 -1.01 -20.11 17.20
N ARG A 460 -0.48 -19.38 18.19
CA ARG A 460 0.90 -19.57 18.68
C ARG A 460 1.06 -20.86 19.47
N ALA A 461 0.11 -21.23 20.32
CA ALA A 461 0.15 -22.49 21.05
C ALA A 461 0.15 -23.69 20.07
N ALA A 462 -0.63 -23.60 19.00
CA ALA A 462 -0.62 -24.57 17.90
C ALA A 462 0.71 -24.57 17.12
N ALA A 463 1.25 -23.40 16.76
CA ALA A 463 2.52 -23.27 16.06
C ALA A 463 3.72 -23.77 16.88
N LEU A 464 3.76 -23.48 18.19
CA LEU A 464 4.77 -23.99 19.12
C LEU A 464 4.61 -25.49 19.41
N ALA A 465 3.39 -26.02 19.34
CA ALA A 465 3.14 -27.46 19.44
C ALA A 465 3.56 -28.23 18.18
N LEU A 466 3.58 -27.57 17.02
CA LEU A 466 4.03 -28.09 15.72
C LEU A 466 5.52 -27.85 15.45
N ALA A 467 6.16 -26.93 16.16
CA ALA A 467 7.60 -26.69 16.06
C ALA A 467 8.37 -27.93 16.56
N PRO A 468 9.43 -28.38 15.84
CA PRO A 468 10.25 -29.50 16.30
C PRO A 468 10.79 -29.21 17.70
N ARG A 469 10.50 -30.11 18.66
CA ARG A 469 11.08 -30.04 20.01
C ARG A 469 12.58 -30.32 19.92
N GLN A 470 13.41 -29.32 19.65
CA GLN A 470 14.78 -29.33 20.12
C GLN A 470 14.76 -28.76 21.54
N ALA A 471 14.43 -29.62 22.49
CA ALA A 471 14.55 -29.32 23.90
C ALA A 471 15.93 -29.76 24.40
N ALA A 472 16.59 -28.81 25.08
CA ALA A 472 17.48 -29.03 26.20
C ALA A 472 18.80 -29.78 25.95
N GLU A 473 19.87 -29.00 25.75
CA GLU A 473 21.15 -29.20 26.42
C GLU A 473 21.89 -27.86 26.41
N ALA A 474 21.96 -27.22 27.59
CA ALA A 474 22.96 -26.20 27.84
C ALA A 474 24.24 -26.94 28.27
N PRO A 475 25.40 -26.67 27.66
CA PRO A 475 26.67 -26.98 28.29
C PRO A 475 27.12 -25.76 29.10
N ASP A 476 27.24 -25.94 30.41
CA ASP A 476 28.30 -25.30 31.19
C ASP A 476 29.64 -25.67 30.53
N ASP A 477 30.43 -24.70 30.10
CA ASP A 477 31.86 -24.68 30.37
C ASP A 477 32.50 -23.34 30.00
N ALA A 478 33.26 -22.83 30.95
CA ALA A 478 34.23 -21.76 30.78
C ALA A 478 35.40 -22.26 29.92
N ASP A 479 36.13 -21.31 29.33
CA ASP A 479 37.32 -21.49 28.50
C ASP A 479 37.10 -22.15 27.15
N LEU A 480 37.00 -21.32 26.10
CA LEU A 480 37.85 -21.39 24.91
C LEU A 480 37.58 -20.14 24.05
N LEU A 481 38.21 -19.01 24.42
CA LEU A 481 38.48 -17.95 23.45
C LEU A 481 39.59 -18.42 22.51
N PRO A 482 39.47 -18.12 21.20
CA PRO A 482 40.60 -17.57 20.50
C PRO A 482 40.31 -16.14 20.02
N ALA A 483 41.36 -15.34 20.19
CA ALA A 483 41.59 -13.98 19.78
C ALA A 483 40.65 -13.34 18.74
N SER A 484 40.22 -12.14 19.12
CA SER A 484 39.73 -11.05 18.28
C SER A 484 40.27 -11.06 16.85
N THR A 485 39.38 -11.28 15.88
CA THR A 485 39.50 -10.67 14.56
C THR A 485 38.53 -9.49 14.51
N GLU A 486 39.06 -8.32 14.21
CA GLU A 486 38.30 -7.08 14.05
C GLU A 486 37.28 -7.27 12.92
N VAL A 487 35.99 -7.26 13.26
CA VAL A 487 34.89 -7.15 12.30
C VAL A 487 34.45 -5.69 12.28
N PRO A 488 34.41 -5.00 11.11
CA PRO A 488 34.00 -3.61 11.04
C PRO A 488 32.56 -3.42 11.52
N ALA A 489 32.33 -2.32 12.22
CA ALA A 489 31.07 -1.98 12.84
C ALA A 489 29.94 -1.69 11.82
N GLY A 490 28.78 -2.33 12.01
CA GLY A 490 27.51 -1.84 11.47
C GLY A 490 26.66 -2.84 10.70
N GLU A 491 26.45 -4.05 11.22
CA GLU A 491 25.49 -5.00 10.65
C GLU A 491 24.47 -5.43 11.71
N SER A 492 23.36 -4.69 11.82
CA SER A 492 22.07 -5.35 12.04
C SER A 492 21.44 -5.60 10.66
N GLN A 493 22.14 -6.37 9.84
CA GLN A 493 21.60 -6.90 8.60
C GLN A 493 20.66 -8.04 8.99
N GLN A 494 19.36 -7.85 8.84
CA GLN A 494 18.55 -8.97 8.30
C GLN A 494 19.34 -9.51 7.09
N GLU A 495 19.42 -10.81 6.86
CA GLU A 495 20.10 -11.33 5.66
C GLU A 495 19.30 -10.86 4.43
N TRP A 496 19.84 -9.87 3.72
CA TRP A 496 19.21 -9.22 2.58
C TRP A 496 19.72 -9.93 1.33
N GLU A 497 18.97 -10.93 0.85
CA GLU A 497 19.36 -11.69 -0.34
C GLU A 497 19.29 -10.79 -1.58
N ILE A 498 20.34 -10.84 -2.41
CA ILE A 498 20.31 -10.30 -3.76
C ILE A 498 19.59 -11.34 -4.63
N ALA A 499 18.43 -10.97 -5.15
CA ALA A 499 17.60 -11.81 -6.00
C ALA A 499 18.11 -11.79 -7.45
N GLU A 500 18.15 -12.97 -8.07
CA GLU A 500 18.33 -13.09 -9.51
C GLU A 500 16.97 -12.97 -10.22
N GLY A 501 16.83 -12.00 -11.12
CA GLY A 501 15.58 -11.83 -11.89
C GLY A 501 15.38 -10.41 -12.42
N PRO A 502 14.29 -10.19 -13.19
CA PRO A 502 13.96 -8.88 -13.71
C PRO A 502 13.58 -7.92 -12.58
N VAL A 503 14.10 -6.70 -12.63
CA VAL A 503 13.84 -5.68 -11.62
C VAL A 503 12.43 -5.12 -11.80
N PRO A 504 11.54 -5.23 -10.79
CA PRO A 504 10.20 -4.67 -10.84
C PRO A 504 10.21 -3.15 -11.02
N ARG A 505 9.20 -2.65 -11.74
CA ARG A 505 9.00 -1.23 -11.99
C ARG A 505 7.56 -0.82 -11.71
N PRO A 506 7.31 0.44 -11.32
CA PRO A 506 8.29 1.50 -11.03
C PRO A 506 9.24 1.15 -9.86
N PHE A 507 10.44 1.72 -9.85
CA PHE A 507 11.50 1.34 -8.90
C PHE A 507 11.18 1.79 -7.47
N ASN A 508 11.42 0.92 -6.50
CA ASN A 508 11.50 1.28 -5.08
C ASN A 508 12.97 1.36 -4.67
N LEU A 509 13.39 2.51 -4.15
CA LEU A 509 14.79 2.76 -3.82
C LEU A 509 14.96 3.01 -2.33
N ARG A 510 16.00 2.43 -1.73
CA ARG A 510 16.48 2.79 -0.40
C ARG A 510 17.88 3.39 -0.49
N VAL A 511 18.13 4.49 0.21
CA VAL A 511 19.47 5.10 0.30
C VAL A 511 19.91 5.28 1.74
N ALA A 512 21.00 4.64 2.13
CA ALA A 512 21.59 4.83 3.45
C ALA A 512 22.42 6.13 3.52
N TRP A 513 22.71 6.56 4.75
CA TRP A 513 23.48 7.77 5.05
C TRP A 513 24.88 7.80 4.38
N ASP A 514 25.49 6.64 4.13
CA ASP A 514 26.82 6.51 3.51
C ASP A 514 26.80 6.49 1.97
N GLY A 515 25.61 6.60 1.37
CA GLY A 515 25.40 6.58 -0.07
C GLY A 515 25.10 5.21 -0.66
N THR A 516 24.98 4.17 0.17
CA THR A 516 24.51 2.85 -0.31
C THR A 516 23.09 2.97 -0.86
N LEU A 517 22.96 2.85 -2.17
CA LEU A 517 21.71 2.80 -2.92
C LEU A 517 21.33 1.34 -3.15
N ASN A 518 20.08 1.02 -2.84
CA ASN A 518 19.49 -0.30 -3.00
C ASN A 518 18.19 -0.19 -3.81
N VAL A 519 18.04 -1.06 -4.81
CA VAL A 519 16.77 -1.26 -5.53
C VAL A 519 16.11 -2.52 -4.99
N TYR A 520 14.87 -2.40 -4.51
CA TYR A 520 14.16 -3.50 -3.87
C TYR A 520 12.71 -3.66 -4.33
N SER A 521 12.09 -4.78 -3.95
CA SER A 521 10.64 -4.95 -4.00
C SER A 521 10.15 -5.83 -2.85
N GLU A 522 8.84 -5.81 -2.59
CA GLU A 522 8.20 -6.63 -1.58
C GLU A 522 7.39 -7.75 -2.28
N ARG A 523 7.84 -9.00 -2.17
CA ARG A 523 7.19 -10.14 -2.85
C ARG A 523 6.52 -11.10 -1.90
N VAL A 524 5.34 -11.59 -2.28
CA VAL A 524 4.67 -12.70 -1.59
C VAL A 524 4.95 -13.97 -2.38
N ARG A 525 5.76 -14.88 -1.84
CA ARG A 525 6.09 -16.14 -2.52
C ARG A 525 4.95 -17.16 -2.45
N ASN A 526 4.20 -17.18 -1.34
CA ASN A 526 3.08 -18.10 -1.12
C ASN A 526 1.86 -17.37 -0.53
N PRO A 527 0.62 -17.74 -0.92
CA PRO A 527 -0.59 -17.18 -0.32
C PRO A 527 -0.59 -17.34 1.20
N GLY A 528 -0.73 -16.23 1.92
CA GLY A 528 -0.77 -16.20 3.39
C GLY A 528 0.59 -16.04 4.10
N GLU A 529 1.71 -16.01 3.37
CA GLU A 529 3.00 -15.61 3.93
C GLU A 529 3.15 -14.07 3.96
N PRO A 530 3.89 -13.50 4.93
CA PRO A 530 4.24 -12.09 4.88
C PRO A 530 5.12 -11.82 3.65
N PRO A 531 5.04 -10.62 3.07
CA PRO A 531 5.93 -10.24 1.98
C PRO A 531 7.39 -10.29 2.44
N ARG A 532 8.25 -10.74 1.53
CA ARG A 532 9.70 -10.73 1.71
C ARG A 532 10.30 -9.55 0.97
N HIS A 533 11.21 -8.88 1.65
CA HIS A 533 12.05 -7.86 1.08
C HIS A 533 13.10 -8.51 0.17
N GLU A 534 13.09 -8.17 -1.11
CA GLU A 534 14.06 -8.68 -2.09
C GLU A 534 14.86 -7.53 -2.68
N ASN A 535 16.18 -7.66 -2.69
CA ASN A 535 17.09 -6.66 -3.24
C ASN A 535 17.56 -7.12 -4.61
N TYR A 536 17.62 -6.22 -5.59
CA TYR A 536 18.02 -6.55 -6.96
C TYR A 536 19.34 -5.91 -7.34
N PHE A 537 19.65 -4.75 -6.76
CA PHE A 537 20.83 -3.98 -7.11
C PHE A 537 21.30 -3.17 -5.91
N VAL A 538 22.58 -3.24 -5.60
CA VAL A 538 23.22 -2.50 -4.51
C VAL A 538 24.50 -1.87 -5.01
N VAL A 539 24.65 -0.55 -4.83
CA VAL A 539 25.83 0.22 -5.26
C VAL A 539 25.99 1.45 -4.38
N ASN A 540 27.17 2.07 -4.35
CA ASN A 540 27.27 3.42 -3.80
C ASN A 540 26.83 4.46 -4.85
N ILE A 541 25.83 5.29 -4.52
CA ILE A 541 25.29 6.28 -5.46
C ILE A 541 26.34 7.32 -5.90
N ASN A 542 27.38 7.57 -5.08
CA ASN A 542 28.44 8.51 -5.42
C ASN A 542 29.37 7.97 -6.52
N GLU A 543 29.36 6.66 -6.77
CA GLU A 543 30.14 6.03 -7.83
C GLU A 543 29.39 6.07 -9.18
N LEU A 544 28.12 6.46 -9.19
CA LEU A 544 27.30 6.52 -10.40
C LEU A 544 27.46 7.86 -11.12
N GLU A 545 28.04 7.82 -12.32
CA GLU A 545 28.11 9.00 -13.19
C GLU A 545 26.71 9.51 -13.54
N ASP A 546 25.75 8.63 -13.82
CA ASP A 546 24.32 8.94 -13.99
C ASP A 546 23.44 7.89 -13.29
N PRO A 547 22.94 8.19 -12.07
CA PRO A 547 22.08 7.27 -11.33
C PRO A 547 20.81 6.87 -12.07
N VAL A 548 20.23 7.76 -12.88
CA VAL A 548 18.96 7.50 -13.57
C VAL A 548 19.21 6.58 -14.76
N ALA A 549 20.26 6.84 -15.53
CA ALA A 549 20.66 5.94 -16.62
C ALA A 549 21.03 4.55 -16.10
N ALA A 550 21.75 4.46 -14.97
CA ALA A 550 22.10 3.20 -14.33
C ALA A 550 20.85 2.40 -13.93
N LEU A 551 19.85 3.05 -13.31
CA LEU A 551 18.58 2.40 -12.95
C LEU A 551 17.82 1.93 -14.19
N LEU A 552 17.69 2.78 -15.21
CA LEU A 552 16.97 2.42 -16.44
C LEU A 552 17.64 1.29 -17.23
N ALA A 553 18.94 1.06 -17.05
CA ALA A 553 19.69 -0.03 -17.66
C ALA A 553 19.53 -1.38 -16.94
N LEU A 554 18.97 -1.42 -15.73
CA LEU A 554 18.66 -2.68 -15.05
C LEU A 554 17.61 -3.44 -15.85
N SER A 555 17.80 -4.75 -16.06
CA SER A 555 16.84 -5.58 -16.81
C SER A 555 15.63 -5.93 -15.96
#